data_AF-A0A453P0H9-F1
#
_entry.id   AF-A0A453P0H9-F1
#
_cell.length_a   1.000
_cell.length_b   1.000
_cell.length_c   1.000
_cell.angle_alpha   90.00
_cell.angle_beta   90.00
_cell.angle_gamma   90.00
#
_symmetry.space_group_name_H-M   'P 1'
#
loop_
_entity.id
_entity.type
_entity.pdbx_description
1 polymer ?
#
loop_
_entity_poly.entity_id
_entity_poly.type
_entity_poly.pdbx_seq_one_letter_code
_entity_poly.pdbx_strand_id
1 'polypeptide(L)'
;LGYQLGGPTAHTFLSHFMRYAEGEDKTKILPLATRLVDQSLLNYTCLRILPSLVAASAIFLARRTLNPPDVLAWNRELTELTGYNCSDMTACVLNMFFFSRSLICNPSS
;
A
#
# COMPACT_ATOMS: atom_id res chain seq x y z
N LEU A 1 -5.59 19.90 11.12
CA LEU A 1 -4.25 19.47 11.57
C LEU A 1 -3.38 19.25 10.34
N GLY A 2 -2.61 20.25 9.94
CA GLY A 2 -1.62 20.14 8.87
C GLY A 2 -0.28 19.72 9.47
N TYR A 3 -0.05 18.40 9.57
CA TYR A 3 1.26 17.88 9.96
C TYR A 3 2.12 17.69 8.70
N GLN A 4 2.88 18.74 8.36
CA GLN A 4 4.04 18.66 7.47
C GLN A 4 5.28 18.51 8.34
N LEU A 5 5.68 17.26 8.63
CA LEU A 5 6.94 16.93 9.30
C LEU A 5 7.79 16.10 8.32
N GLY A 6 8.83 16.73 7.76
CA GLY A 6 10.05 16.12 7.21
C GLY A 6 9.90 15.11 6.05
N GLY A 7 10.13 15.57 4.81
CA GLY A 7 10.31 14.69 3.63
C GLY A 7 9.05 13.95 3.15
N PRO A 8 9.08 13.36 1.94
CA PRO A 8 7.96 12.56 1.46
C PRO A 8 7.88 11.27 2.29
N THR A 9 6.84 11.14 3.11
CA THR A 9 6.57 9.92 3.87
C THR A 9 5.85 8.90 2.98
N ALA A 10 5.71 7.66 3.44
CA ALA A 10 4.92 6.66 2.73
C ALA A 10 3.47 7.14 2.45
N HIS A 11 2.91 7.96 3.34
CA HIS A 11 1.60 8.62 3.14
C HIS A 11 1.58 9.59 1.95
N THR A 12 2.68 10.31 1.73
CA THR A 12 2.82 11.23 0.58
C THR A 12 2.81 10.45 -0.74
N PHE A 13 3.59 9.37 -0.81
CA PHE A 13 3.62 8.49 -1.99
C PHE A 13 2.28 7.77 -2.19
N LEU A 14 1.65 7.29 -1.13
CA LEU A 14 0.33 6.67 -1.19
C LEU A 14 -0.70 7.61 -1.81
N SER A 15 -0.76 8.86 -1.31
CA SER A 15 -1.67 9.89 -1.84
C SER A 15 -1.36 10.22 -3.30
N HIS A 16 -0.08 10.28 -3.66
CA HIS A 16 0.35 10.52 -5.04
C HIS A 16 -0.10 9.38 -5.96
N PHE A 17 0.21 8.13 -5.62
CA PHE A 17 -0.15 6.97 -6.45
C PHE A 17 -1.67 6.81 -6.58
N MET A 18 -2.43 6.98 -5.49
CA MET A 18 -3.89 6.89 -5.51
C MET A 18 -4.55 8.03 -6.31
N ARG A 19 -3.90 9.20 -6.41
CA ARG A 19 -4.41 10.30 -7.25
C ARG A 19 -4.43 9.90 -8.72
N TYR A 20 -3.37 9.25 -9.20
CA TYR A 20 -3.20 8.89 -10.61
C TYR A 20 -3.67 7.48 -10.97
N ALA A 21 -3.94 6.60 -10.01
CA ALA A 21 -4.55 5.31 -10.29
C ALA A 21 -6.00 5.49 -10.79
N GLU A 22 -6.26 5.34 -12.08
CA GLU A 22 -7.60 5.50 -12.66
C GLU A 22 -8.43 4.20 -12.56
N GLY A 23 -9.77 4.32 -12.53
CA GLY A 23 -10.69 3.17 -12.59
C GLY A 23 -10.85 2.33 -11.33
N GLU A 24 -10.18 2.67 -10.22
CA GLU A 24 -10.25 1.92 -8.97
C GLU A 24 -11.25 2.49 -7.95
N ASP A 25 -11.78 1.62 -7.08
CA ASP A 25 -12.61 2.01 -5.95
C ASP A 25 -11.73 2.61 -4.81
N LYS A 26 -11.20 3.80 -5.08
CA LYS A 26 -10.29 4.56 -4.18
C LYS A 26 -10.86 4.71 -2.78
N THR A 27 -12.19 4.74 -2.67
CA THR A 27 -12.92 4.90 -1.40
C THR A 27 -12.66 3.77 -0.42
N LYS A 28 -12.40 2.55 -0.91
CA LYS A 28 -12.09 1.37 -0.08
C LYS A 28 -10.59 1.11 -0.01
N ILE A 29 -9.87 1.31 -1.11
CA ILE A 29 -8.43 1.03 -1.19
C ILE A 29 -7.64 2.01 -0.33
N LEU A 30 -7.95 3.31 -0.39
CA LEU A 30 -7.23 4.33 0.36
C LEU A 30 -7.24 4.08 1.88
N PRO A 31 -8.38 3.90 2.58
CA PRO A 31 -8.35 3.69 4.02
C PRO A 31 -7.64 2.40 4.44
N LEU A 32 -7.74 1.32 3.64
CA LEU A 32 -7.02 0.08 3.92
C LEU A 32 -5.51 0.24 3.73
N ALA A 33 -5.09 0.86 2.62
CA ALA A 33 -3.68 1.14 2.35
C ALA A 33 -3.07 2.10 3.39
N THR A 34 -3.80 3.13 3.81
CA THR A 34 -3.39 4.05 4.89
C THR A 34 -3.15 3.29 6.19
N ARG A 35 -4.07 2.38 6.58
CA ARG A 35 -3.88 1.53 7.77
C ARG A 35 -2.66 0.62 7.66
N LEU A 36 -2.42 0.02 6.50
CA LEU A 36 -1.23 -0.81 6.25
C LEU A 36 0.07 0.01 6.35
N VAL A 37 0.07 1.24 5.83
CA VAL A 37 1.18 2.17 5.98
C VAL A 37 1.40 2.52 7.45
N ASP A 38 0.34 2.85 8.20
CA ASP A 38 0.45 3.16 9.63
C ASP A 38 1.04 2.00 10.44
N GLN A 39 0.60 0.76 10.16
CA GLN A 39 1.18 -0.42 10.80
C GLN A 39 2.64 -0.66 10.40
N SER A 40 3.02 -0.33 9.16
CA SER A 40 4.42 -0.42 8.72
C SER A 40 5.33 0.53 9.49
N LEU A 41 4.84 1.71 9.90
CA LEU A 41 5.60 2.67 10.71
C LEU A 41 5.91 2.13 12.11
N LEU A 42 5.07 1.24 12.63
CA LEU A 42 5.28 0.58 13.92
C LEU A 42 6.23 -0.62 13.83
N ASN A 43 6.57 -1.07 12.62
CA ASN A 43 7.40 -2.25 12.40
C ASN A 43 8.81 -1.84 11.95
N TYR A 44 9.81 -2.11 12.79
CA TYR A 44 11.22 -1.82 12.54
C TYR A 44 11.74 -2.37 11.20
N THR A 45 11.16 -3.46 10.71
CA THR A 45 11.51 -4.06 9.41
C THR A 45 11.17 -3.13 8.25
N CYS A 46 10.07 -2.38 8.32
CA CYS A 46 9.63 -1.47 7.27
C CYS A 46 10.33 -0.10 7.33
N LEU A 47 10.90 0.28 8.46
CA LEU A 47 11.71 1.51 8.58
C LEU A 47 12.98 1.49 7.71
N ARG A 48 13.44 0.28 7.33
CA ARG A 48 14.60 0.09 6.44
C ARG A 48 14.21 0.05 4.95
N ILE A 49 12.91 0.05 4.64
CA ILE A 49 12.38 -0.02 3.28
C ILE A 49 12.08 1.40 2.78
N LEU A 50 12.24 1.65 1.48
CA LEU A 50 11.92 2.95 0.90
C LEU A 50 10.43 3.28 1.12
N PRO A 51 10.10 4.52 1.54
CA PRO A 51 8.71 4.92 1.79
C PRO A 51 7.82 4.80 0.53
N SER A 52 8.39 4.98 -0.66
CA SER A 52 7.71 4.73 -1.95
C SER A 52 7.33 3.26 -2.14
N LEU A 53 8.24 2.34 -1.82
CA LEU A 53 7.99 0.90 -1.94
C LEU A 53 6.97 0.41 -0.90
N VAL A 54 7.02 0.95 0.32
CA VAL A 54 6.02 0.72 1.37
C VAL A 54 4.63 1.17 0.89
N ALA A 55 4.51 2.40 0.39
CA ALA A 55 3.24 2.93 -0.11
C ALA A 55 2.65 2.08 -1.23
N ALA A 56 3.49 1.72 -2.20
CA ALA A 56 3.05 0.98 -3.36
C ALA A 56 2.72 -0.50 -3.03
N SER A 57 3.45 -1.11 -2.07
CA SER A 57 3.10 -2.44 -1.52
C SER A 57 1.79 -2.43 -0.75
N ALA A 58 1.51 -1.36 0.00
CA ALA A 58 0.25 -1.19 0.72
C ALA A 58 -0.94 -1.08 -0.25
N ILE A 59 -0.78 -0.35 -1.36
CA ILE A 59 -1.79 -0.29 -2.44
C ILE A 59 -2.00 -1.67 -3.05
N PHE A 60 -0.92 -2.38 -3.43
CA PHE A 60 -1.03 -3.73 -3.98
C PHE A 60 -1.81 -4.66 -3.05
N LEU A 61 -1.46 -4.66 -1.76
CA LEU A 61 -2.09 -5.54 -0.78
C LEU A 61 -3.55 -5.17 -0.52
N ALA A 62 -3.86 -3.87 -0.45
CA ALA A 62 -5.23 -3.39 -0.32
C ALA A 62 -6.08 -3.77 -1.54
N ARG A 63 -5.55 -3.59 -2.76
CA ARG A 63 -6.20 -4.03 -4.02
C ARG A 63 -6.44 -5.53 -4.01
N ARG A 64 -5.44 -6.33 -3.59
CA ARG A 64 -5.57 -7.79 -3.54
C ARG A 64 -6.56 -8.28 -2.48
N THR A 65 -6.74 -7.51 -1.40
CA THR A 65 -7.68 -7.83 -0.32
C THR A 65 -9.12 -7.48 -0.69
N LEU A 66 -9.33 -6.36 -1.37
CA LEU A 66 -10.66 -5.84 -1.69
C LEU A 66 -11.23 -6.40 -2.99
N ASN A 67 -10.37 -6.80 -3.93
CA ASN A 67 -10.80 -7.36 -5.20
C ASN A 67 -10.75 -8.89 -5.19
N PRO A 68 -11.64 -9.57 -5.92
CA PRO A 68 -11.59 -11.02 -6.08
C PRO A 68 -10.30 -11.47 -6.78
N PRO A 69 -9.88 -12.74 -6.61
CA PRO A 69 -8.59 -13.25 -7.07
C PRO A 69 -8.39 -13.17 -8.59
N ASP A 70 -9.47 -13.11 -9.37
CA ASP A 70 -9.47 -12.97 -10.83
C ASP A 70 -9.12 -11.55 -11.31
N VAL A 71 -9.15 -10.56 -10.43
CA VAL A 71 -8.78 -9.17 -10.76
C VAL A 71 -7.28 -8.99 -10.52
N LEU A 72 -6.60 -8.44 -11.55
CA LEU A 72 -5.20 -8.07 -11.47
C LEU A 72 -5.02 -6.95 -10.43
N ALA A 73 -4.37 -7.29 -9.31
CA ALA A 73 -4.06 -6.33 -8.25
C ALA A 73 -2.96 -5.32 -8.65
N TRP A 74 -2.25 -5.58 -9.75
CA TRP A 74 -1.21 -4.70 -10.28
C TRP A 74 -1.29 -4.67 -11.80
N ASN A 75 -1.36 -3.47 -12.37
CA ASN A 75 -1.41 -3.25 -13.82
C ASN A 75 -0.14 -2.51 -14.29
N ARG A 76 0.02 -2.44 -15.61
CA ARG A 76 1.16 -1.74 -16.23
C ARG A 76 1.18 -0.25 -15.89
N GLU A 77 0.02 0.38 -15.84
CA GLU A 77 -0.13 1.80 -15.44
C GLU A 77 0.46 2.08 -14.05
N LEU A 78 0.16 1.24 -13.06
CA LEU A 78 0.76 1.36 -11.73
C LEU A 78 2.27 1.10 -11.74
N THR A 79 2.74 0.19 -12.58
CA THR A 79 4.17 -0.07 -12.74
C THR A 79 4.88 1.16 -13.32
N GLU A 80 4.29 1.80 -14.32
CA GLU A 80 4.80 3.05 -14.92
C GLU A 80 4.72 4.24 -13.94
N LEU A 81 3.67 4.30 -13.12
CA LEU A 81 3.46 5.35 -12.11
C LEU A 81 4.41 5.23 -10.91
N THR A 82 4.63 4.01 -10.41
CA THR A 82 5.41 3.77 -9.19
C THR A 82 6.87 3.43 -9.47
N GLY A 83 7.18 2.97 -10.69
CA GLY A 83 8.51 2.48 -11.08
C GLY A 83 8.85 1.09 -10.55
N TYR A 84 7.90 0.37 -9.93
CA TYR A 84 8.14 -0.93 -9.31
C TYR A 84 7.33 -2.05 -9.96
N ASN A 85 7.97 -3.21 -10.15
CA ASN A 85 7.30 -4.42 -10.58
C ASN A 85 6.75 -5.20 -9.38
N CYS A 86 5.81 -6.11 -9.65
CA CYS A 86 5.30 -7.04 -8.63
C CYS A 86 6.43 -7.79 -7.90
N SER A 87 7.49 -8.18 -8.61
CA SER A 87 8.64 -8.89 -8.06
C SER A 87 9.41 -8.06 -7.03
N ASP A 88 9.57 -6.75 -7.27
CA ASP A 88 10.30 -5.83 -6.38
C ASP A 88 9.55 -5.62 -5.05
N MET A 89 8.22 -5.71 -5.12
CA MET A 89 7.32 -5.48 -3.99
C MET A 89 7.03 -6.74 -3.19
N THR A 90 7.24 -7.92 -3.76
CA THR A 90 6.80 -9.20 -3.18
C THR A 90 7.28 -9.38 -1.74
N ALA A 91 8.56 -9.08 -1.47
CA ALA A 91 9.11 -9.20 -0.11
C ALA A 91 8.46 -8.22 0.88
N CYS A 92 8.16 -6.98 0.45
CA CYS A 92 7.50 -5.98 1.30
C CYS A 92 6.03 -6.35 1.54
N VAL A 93 5.32 -6.76 0.49
CA VAL A 93 3.91 -7.22 0.55
C VAL A 93 3.77 -8.41 1.48
N LEU A 94 4.68 -9.40 1.41
CA LEU A 94 4.63 -10.56 2.29
C LEU A 94 4.85 -10.20 3.76
N ASN A 95 5.80 -9.30 4.04
CA ASN A 95 5.99 -8.78 5.39
C ASN A 95 4.74 -8.02 5.89
N MET A 96 4.18 -7.14 5.04
CA MET A 96 2.92 -6.44 5.33
C MET A 96 1.79 -7.39 5.63
N PHE A 97 1.60 -8.38 4.77
CA PHE A 97 0.57 -9.39 4.96
C PHE A 97 0.75 -10.17 6.25
N PHE A 98 1.98 -10.54 6.62
CA PHE A 98 2.25 -11.30 7.83
C PHE A 98 1.81 -10.56 9.11
N PHE A 99 2.18 -9.28 9.25
CA PHE A 99 1.80 -8.51 10.44
C PHE A 99 0.34 -8.01 10.40
N SER A 100 -0.22 -7.77 9.21
CA SER A 100 -1.60 -7.28 9.05
C SER A 100 -2.64 -8.39 8.85
N ARG A 101 -2.22 -9.66 8.91
CA ARG A 101 -3.08 -10.84 8.68
C ARG A 101 -4.36 -10.81 9.50
N SER A 102 -4.28 -10.40 10.77
CA SER A 102 -5.45 -10.29 11.66
C SER A 102 -6.46 -9.22 11.22
N LEU A 103 -6.00 -8.14 10.58
CA LEU A 103 -6.86 -7.08 10.04
C LEU A 103 -7.50 -7.47 8.72
N ILE A 104 -6.72 -8.15 7.85
CA ILE A 104 -7.19 -8.60 6.53
C ILE A 104 -8.26 -9.70 6.70
N CYS A 105 -8.09 -10.59 7.68
CA CYS A 105 -9.05 -11.65 7.96
C CYS A 105 -10.27 -11.19 8.78
N ASN A 106 -10.25 -10.00 9.38
CA ASN A 106 -11.36 -9.50 10.21
C ASN A 106 -11.58 -7.99 10.02
N PRO A 107 -12.26 -7.57 8.93
CA PRO A 107 -12.46 -6.15 8.59
C PRO A 107 -13.43 -5.40 9.52
N SER A 108 -13.95 -6.07 10.56
CA SER A 108 -15.08 -5.62 11.41
C SER A 108 -14.73 -5.25 12.86
N SER A 109 -13.44 -5.13 13.22
CA SER A 109 -13.03 -4.73 14.58
C SER A 109 -12.53 -3.30 14.71
#